data_AF-A0A3B9QFG2-F1
#
_entry.id   AF-A0A3B9QFG2-F1
#
_cell.length_a   1.000
_cell.length_b   1.000
_cell.length_c   1.000
_cell.angle_alpha   90.00
_cell.angle_beta   90.00
_cell.angle_gamma   90.00
#
_symmetry.space_group_name_H-M   'P 1'
#
loop_
_entity.id
_entity.type
_entity.pdbx_description
1 polymer ?
#
loop_
_entity_poly.entity_id
_entity_poly.type
_entity_poly.pdbx_seq_one_letter_code
_entity_poly.pdbx_strand_id
1 'polypeptide(L)'
;IASRSRGTPRIANRLLRRVRDFAEVRADGTVDVTVARDGLALFGVDELGLDKVDRSILESIAVTHVGGPVGLSTLSISVGEQPETLEDVYEPFLIQQGLLQRTPRGRVVTAAAFEHLGISPPKQFNEDPSLFDEK
;
A
#
# COMPACT_ATOMS: atom_id res chain seq x y z
N ILE A 1 12.60 10.16 4.30
CA ILE A 1 12.03 9.52 5.52
C ILE A 1 10.63 10.06 5.82
N ALA A 2 10.47 11.36 6.10
CA ALA A 2 9.16 11.95 6.43
C ALA A 2 8.09 11.72 5.35
N SER A 3 8.46 11.82 4.06
CA SER A 3 7.54 11.52 2.95
C SER A 3 6.96 10.10 2.99
N ARG A 4 7.67 9.15 3.59
CA ARG A 4 7.29 7.73 3.67
C ARG A 4 6.79 7.32 5.06
N SER A 5 6.55 8.28 5.96
CA SER A 5 6.12 8.00 7.34
C SER A 5 4.62 8.14 7.58
N ARG A 6 3.81 8.31 6.53
CA ARG A 6 2.33 8.33 6.62
C ARG A 6 1.78 9.38 7.59
N GLY A 7 2.44 10.55 7.66
CA GLY A 7 2.10 11.61 8.62
C GLY A 7 2.20 11.21 10.11
N THR A 8 2.78 10.05 10.43
CA THR A 8 2.77 9.46 11.77
C THR A 8 4.16 9.56 12.42
N PRO A 9 4.35 10.38 13.48
CA PRO A 9 5.66 10.56 14.13
C PRO A 9 6.30 9.26 14.60
N ARG A 10 5.48 8.32 15.10
CA ARG A 10 5.94 6.98 15.52
C ARG A 10 6.56 6.19 14.37
N ILE A 11 5.98 6.25 13.18
CA ILE A 11 6.53 5.59 11.98
C ILE A 11 7.82 6.29 11.54
N ALA A 12 7.86 7.62 11.55
CA ALA A 12 9.06 8.38 11.20
C ALA A 12 10.26 7.98 12.07
N ASN A 13 10.06 7.91 13.40
CA ASN A 13 11.11 7.49 14.33
C ASN A 13 11.56 6.03 14.11
N ARG A 14 10.62 5.12 13.82
CA ARG A 14 10.93 3.72 13.47
C ARG A 14 11.79 3.62 12.21
N LEU A 15 11.42 4.36 11.17
CA LEU A 15 12.13 4.38 9.89
C LEU A 15 13.51 5.03 10.02
N LEU A 16 13.62 6.13 10.77
CA LEU A 16 14.91 6.78 11.03
C LEU A 16 15.89 5.84 11.73
N ARG A 17 15.43 5.12 12.75
CA ARG A 17 16.27 4.13 13.44
C ARG A 17 16.79 3.07 12.48
N ARG A 18 15.91 2.50 11.66
CA ARG A 18 16.26 1.51 10.64
C ARG A 18 17.28 2.04 9.61
N VAL A 19 17.07 3.26 9.12
CA VAL A 19 17.97 3.90 8.16
C VAL A 19 19.34 4.20 8.79
N ARG A 20 19.37 4.64 10.05
CA ARG A 20 20.63 4.83 10.79
C ARG A 20 21.38 3.50 10.94
N ASP A 21 20.69 2.45 11.38
CA ASP A 21 21.32 1.13 11.55
C ASP A 21 21.85 0.59 10.19
N PHE A 22 21.16 0.90 9.08
CA PHE A 22 21.65 0.62 7.72
C PHE A 22 22.89 1.44 7.37
N ALA A 23 22.91 2.73 7.70
CA ALA A 23 24.04 3.63 7.42
C ALA A 23 25.31 3.21 8.18
N GLU A 24 25.17 2.78 9.44
CA GLU A 24 26.28 2.31 10.26
C GLU A 24 26.92 1.02 9.73
N VAL A 25 26.13 0.13 9.12
CA VAL A 25 26.60 -1.19 8.65
C VAL A 25 27.02 -1.18 7.17
N ARG A 26 26.37 -0.38 6.33
CA ARG A 26 26.51 -0.44 4.87
C ARG A 26 26.97 0.86 4.21
N ALA A 27 27.09 1.95 4.96
CA ALA A 27 27.59 3.24 4.50
C ALA A 27 28.70 3.75 5.43
N ASP A 28 28.89 5.07 5.48
CA ASP A 28 29.90 5.75 6.29
C ASP A 28 29.36 6.27 7.64
N GLY A 29 28.18 5.79 8.06
CA GLY A 29 27.48 6.26 9.26
C GLY A 29 26.70 7.58 9.06
N THR A 30 26.83 8.26 7.92
CA THR A 30 26.07 9.46 7.61
C THR A 30 24.80 9.12 6.83
N VAL A 31 23.67 9.71 7.23
CA VAL A 31 22.40 9.53 6.52
C VAL A 31 22.20 10.67 5.53
N ASP A 32 22.47 10.40 4.25
CA ASP A 32 22.07 11.26 3.14
C ASP A 32 20.79 10.74 2.44
N VAL A 33 20.39 11.39 1.35
CA VAL A 33 19.18 11.01 0.59
C VAL A 33 19.31 9.61 -0.03
N THR A 34 20.49 9.26 -0.53
CA THR A 34 20.75 7.96 -1.18
C THR A 34 20.69 6.85 -0.16
N VAL A 35 21.41 7.00 0.96
CA VAL A 35 21.42 6.06 2.09
C VAL A 35 20.01 5.89 2.66
N ALA A 36 19.24 6.98 2.79
CA ALA A 36 17.86 6.90 3.24
C ALA A 36 16.95 6.13 2.25
N ARG A 37 17.10 6.37 0.95
CA ARG A 37 16.32 5.65 -0.08
C ARG A 37 16.66 4.17 -0.08
N ASP A 38 17.93 3.81 -0.07
CA ASP A 38 18.40 2.43 -0.12
C ASP A 38 18.04 1.66 1.16
N GLY A 39 18.19 2.30 2.32
CA GLY A 39 17.76 1.72 3.59
C GLY A 39 16.26 1.46 3.61
N LEU A 40 15.44 2.43 3.20
CA LEU A 40 13.98 2.25 3.15
C LEU A 40 13.57 1.17 2.16
N ALA A 41 14.20 1.12 0.99
CA ALA A 41 13.98 0.06 0.00
C ALA A 41 14.34 -1.33 0.55
N LEU A 42 15.47 -1.46 1.26
CA LEU A 42 15.87 -2.71 1.92
C LEU A 42 14.82 -3.18 2.93
N PHE A 43 14.26 -2.26 3.71
CA PHE A 43 13.18 -2.56 4.66
C PHE A 43 11.80 -2.72 4.02
N GLY A 44 11.72 -2.65 2.68
CA GLY A 44 10.52 -2.88 1.91
C GLY A 44 9.50 -1.74 1.95
N VAL A 45 9.96 -0.51 2.24
CA VAL A 45 9.13 0.69 2.27
C VAL A 45 9.29 1.44 0.95
N ASP A 46 8.22 1.52 0.17
CA ASP A 46 8.22 2.17 -1.15
C ASP A 46 8.15 3.71 -1.06
N GLU A 47 8.03 4.36 -2.22
CA GLU A 47 8.00 5.83 -2.31
C GLU A 47 6.75 6.47 -1.68
N LEU A 48 5.62 5.77 -1.63
CA LEU A 48 4.39 6.20 -0.93
C LEU A 48 4.42 5.88 0.56
N GLY A 49 5.44 5.14 1.01
CA GLY A 49 5.56 4.69 2.39
C GLY A 49 4.76 3.42 2.69
N LEU A 50 4.30 2.70 1.68
CA LEU A 50 3.69 1.38 1.82
C LEU A 50 4.77 0.37 2.16
N ASP A 51 4.46 -0.51 3.12
CA ASP A 51 5.33 -1.62 3.47
C ASP A 51 4.96 -2.88 2.65
N LYS A 52 5.50 -4.03 3.07
CA LYS A 52 5.25 -5.30 2.38
C LYS A 52 3.80 -5.75 2.49
N VAL A 53 3.15 -5.50 3.62
CA VAL A 53 1.78 -5.97 3.86
C VAL A 53 0.80 -5.09 3.09
N ASP A 54 1.00 -3.76 3.11
CA ASP A 54 0.22 -2.83 2.28
C ASP A 54 0.23 -3.24 0.80
N ARG A 55 1.41 -3.53 0.25
CA ARG A 55 1.55 -3.96 -1.15
C ARG A 55 0.93 -5.32 -1.40
N SER A 56 1.10 -6.27 -0.47
CA SER A 56 0.46 -7.60 -0.55
C SER A 56 -1.07 -7.50 -0.60
N ILE A 57 -1.68 -6.58 0.17
CA ILE A 57 -3.11 -6.29 0.12
C ILE A 57 -3.52 -5.80 -1.27
N LEU A 58 -2.83 -4.77 -1.79
CA LEU A 58 -3.16 -4.21 -3.10
C LEU A 58 -2.94 -5.24 -4.22
N GLU A 59 -1.84 -5.99 -4.20
CA GLU A 59 -1.53 -7.05 -5.16
C GLU A 59 -2.56 -8.18 -5.11
N SER A 60 -2.98 -8.61 -3.92
CA SER A 60 -4.02 -9.64 -3.77
C SER A 60 -5.32 -9.22 -4.43
N ILE A 61 -5.76 -7.99 -4.23
CA ILE A 61 -7.00 -7.50 -4.83
C ILE A 61 -6.82 -7.26 -6.35
N ALA A 62 -5.71 -6.65 -6.76
CA ALA A 62 -5.45 -6.29 -8.16
C ALA A 62 -5.23 -7.51 -9.06
N VAL A 63 -4.46 -8.50 -8.60
CA VAL A 63 -4.03 -9.66 -9.40
C VAL A 63 -4.95 -10.85 -9.16
N THR A 64 -5.08 -11.29 -7.91
CA THR A 64 -5.83 -12.52 -7.59
C THR A 64 -7.33 -12.33 -7.74
N HIS A 65 -7.84 -11.14 -7.37
CA HIS A 65 -9.26 -10.81 -7.46
C HIS A 65 -9.58 -9.86 -8.62
N VAL A 66 -8.62 -9.61 -9.52
CA VAL A 66 -8.81 -8.86 -10.78
C VAL A 66 -9.47 -7.49 -10.54
N GLY A 67 -9.05 -6.79 -9.48
CA GLY A 67 -9.59 -5.49 -9.08
C GLY A 67 -10.65 -5.53 -7.97
N GLY A 68 -11.16 -6.71 -7.61
CA GLY A 68 -12.21 -6.92 -6.61
C GLY A 68 -13.62 -6.99 -7.22
N PRO A 69 -14.70 -6.95 -6.40
CA PRO A 69 -14.71 -6.80 -4.95
C PRO A 69 -14.34 -8.10 -4.20
N VAL A 70 -13.59 -7.98 -3.09
CA VAL A 70 -13.24 -9.09 -2.19
C VAL A 70 -13.70 -8.85 -0.75
N GLY A 71 -14.24 -9.87 -0.09
CA GLY A 71 -14.63 -9.80 1.32
C GLY A 71 -13.42 -9.71 2.26
N LEU A 72 -13.60 -9.10 3.44
CA LEU A 72 -12.51 -8.95 4.43
C LEU A 72 -11.89 -10.28 4.82
N SER A 73 -12.72 -11.29 5.10
CA SER A 73 -12.29 -12.62 5.53
C SER A 73 -11.51 -13.35 4.44
N THR A 74 -11.90 -13.21 3.18
CA THR A 74 -11.17 -13.79 2.05
C THR A 74 -9.82 -13.10 1.89
N LEU A 75 -9.82 -11.76 1.92
CA LEU A 75 -8.60 -10.96 1.79
C LEU A 75 -7.61 -11.27 2.93
N SER A 76 -8.10 -11.37 4.17
CA SER A 76 -7.29 -11.66 5.35
C SER A 76 -6.60 -13.02 5.24
N ILE A 77 -7.30 -14.04 4.72
CA ILE A 77 -6.70 -15.36 4.43
C ILE A 77 -5.63 -15.25 3.34
N SER A 78 -5.89 -14.50 2.28
CA SER A 78 -4.94 -14.34 1.17
C SER A 78 -3.64 -13.66 1.57
N VAL A 79 -3.69 -12.68 2.47
CA VAL A 79 -2.50 -11.95 2.93
C VAL A 79 -1.88 -12.50 4.22
N GLY A 80 -2.56 -13.41 4.92
CA GLY A 80 -2.08 -14.02 6.16
C GLY A 80 -2.17 -13.11 7.38
N GLU A 81 -3.10 -12.15 7.37
CA GLU A 81 -3.29 -11.16 8.45
C GLU A 81 -4.65 -11.35 9.12
N GLN A 82 -4.81 -10.79 10.33
CA GLN A 82 -6.11 -10.77 11.00
C GLN A 82 -7.06 -9.76 10.32
N PRO A 83 -8.35 -10.07 10.16
CA PRO A 83 -9.35 -9.14 9.62
C PRO A 83 -9.33 -7.77 10.27
N GLU A 84 -9.25 -7.72 11.60
CA GLU A 84 -9.25 -6.49 12.39
C GLU A 84 -7.99 -5.67 12.13
N THR A 85 -6.83 -6.34 12.01
CA THR A 85 -5.57 -5.68 11.67
C THR A 85 -5.64 -5.04 10.28
N LEU A 86 -6.24 -5.72 9.30
CA LEU A 86 -6.46 -5.12 7.97
C LEU A 86 -7.32 -3.87 8.08
N GLU A 87 -8.48 -3.99 8.74
CA GLU A 87 -9.47 -2.93 8.82
C GLU A 87 -8.99 -1.70 9.60
N ASP A 88 -8.32 -1.91 10.73
CA ASP A 88 -7.98 -0.86 11.68
C ASP A 88 -6.57 -0.28 11.46
N VAL A 89 -5.65 -1.05 10.88
CA VAL A 89 -4.24 -0.66 10.74
C VAL A 89 -3.87 -0.29 9.31
N TYR A 90 -4.24 -1.12 8.34
CA TYR A 90 -3.74 -0.98 6.96
C TYR A 90 -4.70 -0.19 6.06
N GLU A 91 -5.98 -0.56 6.07
CA GLU A 91 -7.00 0.07 5.21
C GLU A 91 -7.09 1.60 5.36
N PRO A 92 -7.01 2.21 6.55
CA PRO A 92 -7.17 3.66 6.68
C PRO A 92 -6.18 4.44 5.82
N PHE A 93 -4.91 4.00 5.77
CA PHE A 93 -3.90 4.67 4.95
C PHE A 93 -4.08 4.40 3.46
N LEU A 94 -4.39 3.15 3.08
CA LEU A 94 -4.63 2.80 1.68
C LEU A 94 -5.84 3.53 1.09
N ILE A 95 -6.91 3.70 1.86
CA ILE A 95 -8.09 4.48 1.49
C ILE A 95 -7.74 5.97 1.40
N GLN A 96 -6.99 6.51 2.37
CA GLN A 96 -6.57 7.92 2.36
C GLN A 96 -5.68 8.24 1.15
N GLN A 97 -4.81 7.33 0.73
CA GLN A 97 -4.01 7.46 -0.49
C GLN A 97 -4.83 7.22 -1.78
N GLY A 98 -6.11 6.87 -1.66
CA GLY A 98 -6.98 6.59 -2.80
C GLY A 98 -6.61 5.32 -3.56
N LEU A 99 -5.91 4.37 -2.93
CA LEU A 99 -5.49 3.09 -3.53
C LEU A 99 -6.52 1.98 -3.32
N LEU A 100 -7.34 2.10 -2.27
CA LEU A 100 -8.34 1.13 -1.86
C LEU A 100 -9.69 1.81 -1.63
N GLN A 101 -10.78 1.13 -1.97
CA GLN A 101 -12.14 1.58 -1.69
C GLN A 101 -12.97 0.45 -1.05
N ARG A 102 -13.73 0.81 -0.01
CA ARG A 102 -14.73 -0.08 0.59
C ARG A 102 -16.05 0.04 -0.18
N THR A 103 -16.65 -1.09 -0.52
CA THR A 103 -18.00 -1.20 -1.08
C THR A 103 -18.83 -2.16 -0.24
N PRO A 104 -20.18 -2.13 -0.34
CA PRO A 104 -21.02 -3.12 0.34
C PRO A 104 -20.71 -4.58 -0.06
N ARG A 105 -20.13 -4.79 -1.24
CA ARG A 105 -19.77 -6.12 -1.78
C ARG A 105 -18.36 -6.57 -1.38
N GLY A 106 -17.53 -5.67 -0.85
CA GLY A 106 -16.12 -5.95 -0.55
C GLY A 106 -15.18 -4.79 -0.87
N ARG A 107 -13.88 -5.06 -0.82
CA ARG A 107 -12.80 -4.12 -1.12
C ARG A 107 -12.47 -4.18 -2.61
N VAL A 108 -12.27 -3.02 -3.21
CA VAL A 108 -11.79 -2.86 -4.58
C VAL A 108 -10.54 -1.98 -4.56
N VAL A 109 -9.58 -2.26 -5.43
CA VAL A 109 -8.45 -1.34 -5.66
C VAL A 109 -8.86 -0.30 -6.67
N THR A 110 -8.19 0.85 -6.70
CA THR A 110 -8.48 1.92 -7.66
C THR A 110 -7.52 1.89 -8.85
N ALA A 111 -7.76 2.74 -9.85
CA ALA A 111 -6.81 2.94 -10.94
C ALA A 111 -5.42 3.40 -10.44
N ALA A 112 -5.36 4.22 -9.39
CA ALA A 112 -4.10 4.67 -8.79
C ALA A 112 -3.30 3.50 -8.17
N ALA A 113 -3.98 2.48 -7.64
CA ALA A 113 -3.29 1.28 -7.17
C ALA A 113 -2.72 0.45 -8.32
N PHE A 114 -3.43 0.30 -9.43
CA PHE A 114 -2.89 -0.36 -10.62
C PHE A 114 -1.65 0.36 -11.16
N GLU A 115 -1.71 1.69 -11.25
CA GLU A 115 -0.57 2.53 -11.65
C GLU A 115 0.62 2.34 -10.71
N HIS A 116 0.38 2.42 -9.39
CA HIS A 116 1.42 2.25 -8.38
C HIS A 116 2.09 0.87 -8.42
N LEU A 117 1.32 -0.19 -8.65
CA LEU A 117 1.83 -1.55 -8.79
C LEU A 117 2.49 -1.82 -10.16
N GLY A 118 2.33 -0.92 -11.14
CA GLY A 118 2.79 -1.12 -12.51
C GLY A 118 2.02 -2.23 -13.25
N ILE A 119 0.75 -2.43 -12.92
CA ILE A 119 -0.11 -3.49 -13.46
C ILE A 119 -1.16 -2.86 -14.38
N SER A 120 -1.39 -3.45 -15.55
CA SER A 120 -2.46 -2.98 -16.43
C SER A 120 -3.83 -3.31 -15.83
N PRO A 121 -4.74 -2.33 -15.70
CA PRO A 121 -6.09 -2.58 -15.19
C PRO A 121 -6.87 -3.49 -16.16
N PRO A 122 -7.80 -4.32 -15.65
CA PRO A 122 -8.65 -5.13 -16.50
C PRO A 122 -9.55 -4.26 -17.39
N LYS A 123 -9.95 -4.77 -18.56
CA LYS A 123 -10.70 -3.96 -19.55
C LYS A 123 -11.99 -3.34 -19.01
N GLN A 124 -12.68 -4.05 -18.10
CA GLN A 124 -13.92 -3.58 -17.46
C GLN A 124 -13.70 -2.45 -16.45
N PHE A 125 -12.46 -2.20 -16.04
CA PHE A 125 -12.14 -1.14 -15.08
C PHE A 125 -12.24 0.28 -15.68
N ASN A 126 -12.17 0.38 -17.02
CA ASN A 126 -12.28 1.64 -17.77
C ASN A 126 -13.72 1.97 -18.17
N GLU A 127 -14.71 1.18 -17.76
CA GLU A 127 -16.12 1.49 -18.01
C GLU A 127 -16.59 2.48 -16.94
N ASP A 128 -16.66 3.76 -17.32
CA ASP A 128 -17.20 4.84 -16.50
C ASP A 128 -18.59 4.46 -15.94
N PRO A 129 -18.82 4.55 -14.61
CA PRO A 129 -20.14 4.31 -14.03
C PRO A 129 -21.18 5.36 -14.42
N SER A 130 -20.81 6.43 -15.13
CA SER A 130 -21.72 7.49 -15.60
C SER A 130 -22.68 7.07 -16.71
N LEU A 131 -22.64 5.81 -17.16
CA LEU A 131 -23.50 5.29 -18.23
C LEU A 131 -24.89 4.80 -17.78
N PHE A 132 -25.21 4.88 -16.48
CA PHE A 132 -26.50 4.39 -15.95
C PHE A 132 -27.46 5.44 -15.38
N ASP A 133 -27.11 6.73 -15.43
CA ASP A 133 -28.06 7.82 -15.11
C ASP A 133 -28.64 8.42 -16.38
N GLU A 134 -29.53 7.69 -17.05
CA GLU A 134 -30.54 8.27 -17.93
C GLU A 134 -31.67 7.26 -18.17
N LYS A 135 -32.72 7.34 -17.35
CA LYS A 135 -34.09 6.97 -17.74
C LYS A 135 -35.15 7.62 -16.86
#